data_AF-A0A6A4ZSE1-F1
#
_entry.id   AF-A0A6A4ZSE1-F1
#
_cell.length_a   1.000
_cell.length_b   1.000
_cell.length_c   1.000
_cell.angle_alpha   90.00
_cell.angle_beta   90.00
_cell.angle_gamma   90.00
#
_symmetry.space_group_name_H-M   'P 1'
#
loop_
_entity.id
_entity.type
_entity.pdbx_description
1 polymer ?
#
loop_
_entity_poly.entity_id
_entity_poly.type
_entity_poly.pdbx_seq_one_letter_code
_entity_poly.pdbx_strand_id
1 'polypeptide(L)'
;GGPVVLELVRQVAIESDFAANKLLDICSTYHLPQAAAAIASGRGRAWEAKQNVAIALTWYLRANNMDAINSLCDAIVKQDLLHTTCSNPQLDAAAAILAQAPTLSQTVDFVVQYHNVTLVLRDLAHLQSIQNDDGEDTQNLPTKCDVVQLDAARRLAELCTHCSVPRHLWHSTWTSLVPLLQKSPPVFTSVQLFGLLEALQDREIALETTFETCDHDNDLLGQLHRAIAACL
;
A
#
# COMPACT_ATOMS: atom_id res chain seq x y z
N GLY A 1 -9.57 -39.80 18.64
CA GLY A 1 -8.22 -39.27 18.37
C GLY A 1 -8.15 -37.76 18.50
N GLY A 2 -8.90 -37.02 17.68
CA GLY A 2 -8.79 -35.55 17.56
C GLY A 2 -8.79 -34.70 18.84
N PRO A 3 -9.66 -34.94 19.84
CA PRO A 3 -9.71 -34.11 21.05
C PRO A 3 -8.45 -34.19 21.92
N VAL A 4 -7.84 -35.38 21.99
CA VAL A 4 -6.60 -35.60 22.77
C VAL A 4 -5.40 -34.95 22.06
N VAL A 5 -5.36 -35.05 20.73
CA VAL A 5 -4.33 -34.40 19.91
C VAL A 5 -4.44 -32.88 20.00
N LEU A 6 -5.66 -32.33 20.03
CA LEU A 6 -5.88 -30.90 20.20
C LEU A 6 -5.33 -30.37 21.52
N GLU A 7 -5.56 -31.09 22.63
CA GLU A 7 -5.02 -30.67 23.94
C GLU A 7 -3.50 -30.79 24.02
N LEU A 8 -2.93 -31.84 23.41
CA LEU A 8 -1.47 -31.96 23.30
C LEU A 8 -0.87 -30.79 22.50
N VAL A 9 -1.47 -30.45 21.34
CA VAL A 9 -1.00 -29.35 20.50
C VAL A 9 -1.06 -28.00 21.23
N ARG A 10 -2.07 -27.77 22.08
CA ARG A 10 -2.20 -26.54 22.88
C ARG A 10 -1.11 -26.39 23.95
N GLN A 11 -0.59 -27.50 24.47
CA GLN A 11 0.40 -27.50 25.57
C GLN A 11 1.84 -27.41 25.08
N VAL A 12 2.11 -27.64 23.79
CA VAL A 12 3.47 -27.60 23.25
C VAL A 12 3.94 -26.16 23.06
N ALA A 13 5.07 -25.82 23.69
CA ALA A 13 5.74 -24.54 23.47
C ALA A 13 6.33 -24.48 22.04
N ILE A 14 6.04 -23.40 21.31
CA ILE A 14 6.44 -23.23 19.91
C ILE A 14 7.61 -22.26 19.83
N GLU A 15 8.81 -22.80 20.05
CA GLU A 15 10.03 -22.00 20.15
C GLU A 15 10.63 -21.64 18.78
N SER A 16 10.37 -22.45 17.75
CA SER A 16 10.95 -22.30 16.41
C SER A 16 9.93 -22.45 15.28
N ASP A 17 10.27 -21.94 14.10
CA ASP A 17 9.47 -22.12 12.89
C ASP A 17 9.43 -23.59 12.44
N PHE A 18 10.50 -24.35 12.69
CA PHE A 18 10.53 -25.78 12.42
C PHE A 18 9.50 -26.52 13.27
N ALA A 19 9.46 -26.25 14.58
CA ALA A 19 8.47 -26.82 15.48
C ALA A 19 7.03 -26.41 15.08
N ALA A 20 6.84 -25.14 14.71
CA ALA A 20 5.55 -24.65 14.23
C ALA A 20 5.09 -25.42 12.98
N ASN A 21 5.95 -25.59 11.97
CA ASN A 21 5.61 -26.34 10.76
C ASN A 21 5.26 -27.80 11.06
N LYS A 22 6.01 -28.46 11.96
CA LYS A 22 5.68 -29.83 12.39
C LYS A 22 4.30 -29.93 13.05
N LEU A 23 3.95 -28.96 13.89
CA LEU A 23 2.61 -28.93 14.50
C LEU A 23 1.52 -28.62 13.46
N LEU A 24 1.80 -27.81 12.44
CA LEU A 24 0.88 -27.60 11.33
C LEU A 24 0.64 -28.88 10.52
N ASP A 25 1.69 -29.67 10.25
CA ASP A 25 1.56 -30.98 9.59
C ASP A 25 0.68 -31.94 10.39
N ILE A 26 0.79 -31.92 11.72
CA ILE A 26 -0.08 -32.69 12.60
C ILE A 26 -1.51 -32.15 12.52
N CYS A 27 -1.70 -30.83 12.60
CA CYS A 27 -3.03 -30.22 12.51
C CYS A 27 -3.72 -30.52 11.17
N SER A 28 -2.97 -30.56 10.06
CA SER A 28 -3.53 -30.92 8.74
C SER A 28 -3.93 -32.39 8.70
N THR A 29 -3.09 -33.29 9.21
CA THR A 29 -3.35 -34.74 9.29
C THR A 29 -4.60 -35.06 10.11
N TYR A 30 -4.84 -34.32 11.19
CA TYR A 30 -5.98 -34.53 12.09
C TYR A 30 -7.15 -33.56 11.85
N HIS A 31 -7.12 -32.78 10.76
CA HIS A 31 -8.17 -31.81 10.39
C HIS A 31 -8.52 -30.82 11.52
N LEU A 32 -7.52 -30.15 12.08
CA LEU A 32 -7.65 -29.15 13.16
C LEU A 32 -7.34 -27.73 12.66
N PRO A 33 -8.17 -27.13 11.78
CA PRO A 33 -7.86 -25.85 11.13
C PRO A 33 -7.79 -24.68 12.12
N GLN A 34 -8.61 -24.69 13.17
CA GLN A 34 -8.58 -23.63 14.20
C GLN A 34 -7.29 -23.65 15.01
N ALA A 35 -6.76 -24.84 15.32
CA ALA A 35 -5.49 -24.97 16.01
C ALA A 35 -4.33 -24.52 15.09
N ALA A 36 -4.35 -24.93 13.82
CA ALA A 36 -3.39 -24.48 12.82
C ALA A 36 -3.37 -22.94 12.69
N ALA A 37 -4.54 -22.31 12.59
CA ALA A 37 -4.66 -20.85 12.52
C ALA A 37 -4.15 -20.15 13.79
N ALA A 38 -4.42 -20.71 14.97
CA ALA A 38 -3.91 -20.17 16.24
C ALA A 38 -2.38 -20.26 16.34
N ILE A 39 -1.79 -21.38 15.92
CA ILE A 39 -0.33 -21.58 15.88
C ILE A 39 0.33 -20.59 14.93
N ALA A 40 -0.19 -20.49 13.70
CA ALA A 40 0.31 -19.59 12.70
C ALA A 40 0.17 -18.12 13.13
N SER A 41 -0.97 -17.73 13.70
CA SER A 41 -1.18 -16.38 14.27
C SER A 41 -0.23 -16.07 15.44
N GLY A 42 0.06 -17.07 16.28
CA GLY A 42 1.04 -16.93 17.37
C GLY A 42 2.46 -16.69 16.85
N ARG A 43 2.88 -17.43 15.81
CA ARG A 43 4.17 -17.21 15.15
C ARG A 43 4.24 -15.88 14.42
N GLY A 44 3.17 -15.46 13.76
CA GLY A 44 3.06 -14.14 13.14
C GLY A 44 3.36 -13.03 14.15
N ARG A 45 2.69 -13.05 15.31
CA ARG A 45 2.91 -12.10 16.41
C ARG A 45 4.35 -12.10 16.94
N ALA A 46 4.95 -13.29 17.07
CA ALA A 46 6.33 -13.40 17.53
C ALA A 46 7.35 -12.79 16.54
N TRP A 47 7.08 -12.89 15.24
CA TRP A 47 7.92 -12.28 14.19
C TRP A 47 7.65 -10.79 14.00
N GLU A 48 6.41 -10.36 14.17
CA GLU A 48 6.02 -8.95 14.22
C GLU A 48 6.73 -8.21 15.36
N ALA A 49 6.79 -8.82 16.56
CA ALA A 49 7.55 -8.28 17.70
C ALA A 49 9.06 -8.14 17.43
N LYS A 50 9.60 -8.92 16.48
CA LYS A 50 10.99 -8.83 16.02
C LYS A 50 11.16 -7.89 14.82
N GLN A 51 10.11 -7.18 14.42
CA GLN A 51 10.07 -6.29 13.26
C GLN A 51 10.39 -6.97 11.93
N ASN A 52 10.17 -8.29 11.82
CA ASN A 52 10.33 -8.99 10.55
C ASN A 52 8.97 -9.16 9.85
N VAL A 53 8.58 -8.11 9.13
CA VAL A 53 7.26 -7.97 8.50
C VAL A 53 6.97 -9.07 7.48
N ALA A 54 7.92 -9.40 6.59
CA ALA A 54 7.69 -10.42 5.56
C ALA A 54 7.39 -11.80 6.15
N ILE A 55 8.13 -12.20 7.18
CA ILE A 55 7.92 -13.48 7.85
C ILE A 55 6.60 -13.44 8.63
N ALA A 56 6.31 -12.33 9.33
CA ALA A 56 5.05 -12.16 10.05
C ALA A 56 3.82 -12.27 9.12
N LEU A 57 3.84 -11.56 7.98
CA LEU A 57 2.78 -11.63 6.96
C LEU A 57 2.62 -13.05 6.41
N THR A 58 3.72 -13.75 6.12
CA THR A 58 3.68 -15.14 5.66
C THR A 58 2.93 -16.03 6.66
N TRP A 59 3.16 -15.84 7.96
CA TRP A 59 2.45 -16.58 9.01
C TRP A 59 0.98 -16.16 9.15
N TYR A 60 0.67 -14.87 9.05
CA TYR A 60 -0.72 -14.40 9.12
C TYR A 60 -1.56 -14.83 7.90
N LEU A 61 -0.97 -14.85 6.71
CA LEU A 61 -1.59 -15.38 5.49
C LEU A 61 -1.92 -16.86 5.65
N ARG A 62 -0.98 -17.65 6.19
CA ARG A 62 -1.23 -19.07 6.50
C ARG A 62 -2.33 -19.25 7.55
N ALA A 63 -2.45 -18.32 8.49
CA ALA A 63 -3.51 -18.34 9.50
C ALA A 63 -4.86 -17.87 8.97
N ASN A 64 -4.91 -17.28 7.77
CA ASN A 64 -6.05 -16.51 7.25
C ASN A 64 -6.55 -15.45 8.25
N ASN A 65 -5.61 -14.81 8.96
CA ASN A 65 -5.91 -13.82 9.99
C ASN A 65 -5.95 -12.41 9.38
N MET A 66 -7.10 -12.06 8.82
CA MET A 66 -7.29 -10.80 8.09
C MET A 66 -7.11 -9.56 8.96
N ASP A 67 -7.56 -9.60 10.22
CA ASP A 67 -7.42 -8.48 11.14
C ASP A 67 -5.94 -8.16 11.43
N ALA A 68 -5.13 -9.20 11.64
CA ALA A 68 -3.69 -9.03 11.85
C ALA A 68 -2.96 -8.55 10.58
N ILE A 69 -3.36 -9.04 9.39
CA ILE A 69 -2.81 -8.56 8.12
C ILE A 69 -3.13 -7.08 7.92
N ASN A 70 -4.40 -6.68 8.08
CA ASN A 70 -4.82 -5.30 7.92
C ASN A 70 -4.13 -4.37 8.94
N SER A 71 -4.06 -4.78 10.21
CA SER A 71 -3.38 -4.01 11.26
C SER A 71 -1.89 -3.82 10.96
N LEU A 72 -1.21 -4.86 10.47
CA LEU A 72 0.20 -4.78 10.12
C LEU A 72 0.43 -3.91 8.88
N CYS A 73 -0.43 -4.03 7.87
CA CYS A 73 -0.44 -3.17 6.68
C CYS A 73 -0.60 -1.69 7.05
N ASP A 74 -1.58 -1.36 7.89
CA ASP A 74 -1.80 0.00 8.37
C ASP A 74 -0.60 0.54 9.15
N ALA A 75 0.07 -0.30 9.94
CA ALA A 75 1.26 0.09 10.70
C ALA A 75 2.44 0.43 9.77
N ILE A 76 2.67 -0.36 8.72
CA ILE A 76 3.74 -0.13 7.74
C ILE A 76 3.51 1.18 6.99
N VAL A 77 2.27 1.40 6.54
CA VAL A 77 1.89 2.61 5.81
C VAL A 77 2.04 3.86 6.68
N LYS A 78 1.66 3.79 7.97
CA LYS A 78 1.88 4.90 8.91
C LYS A 78 3.35 5.18 9.17
N GLN A 79 4.20 4.16 9.21
CA GLN A 79 5.64 4.34 9.38
C GLN A 79 6.29 4.99 8.15
N ASP A 80 5.78 4.70 6.95
CA ASP A 80 6.26 5.30 5.69
C ASP A 80 6.21 6.83 5.72
N LEU A 81 5.14 7.41 6.25
CA LEU A 81 4.99 8.86 6.42
C LEU A 81 6.03 9.50 7.34
N LEU A 82 6.59 8.74 8.28
CA LEU A 82 7.57 9.23 9.26
C LEU A 82 9.01 9.13 8.73
N HIS A 83 9.25 8.23 7.78
CA HIS A 83 10.57 8.04 7.19
C HIS A 83 10.73 8.92 5.94
N THR A 84 11.48 10.01 6.09
CA THR A 84 11.86 10.92 4.98
C THR A 84 12.89 10.32 4.02
N THR A 85 13.32 9.07 4.26
CA THR A 85 14.33 8.37 3.46
C THR A 85 13.68 7.61 2.31
N CYS A 86 14.28 7.69 1.13
CA CYS A 86 13.78 7.24 -0.17
C CYS A 86 13.50 5.72 -0.35
N SER A 87 13.51 4.94 0.72
CA SER A 87 13.22 3.50 0.69
C SER A 87 12.67 3.05 2.04
N ASN A 88 11.49 2.43 2.01
CA ASN A 88 10.89 1.75 3.14
C ASN A 88 11.01 0.23 2.94
N PRO A 89 12.06 -0.40 3.51
CA PRO A 89 12.32 -1.82 3.28
C PRO A 89 11.21 -2.72 3.84
N GLN A 90 10.40 -2.23 4.79
CA GLN A 90 9.25 -2.97 5.31
C GLN A 90 8.08 -2.95 4.32
N LEU A 91 7.84 -1.81 3.65
CA LEU A 91 6.83 -1.70 2.59
C LEU A 91 7.21 -2.58 1.39
N ASP A 92 8.47 -2.54 0.96
CA ASP A 92 8.98 -3.39 -0.12
C ASP A 92 8.80 -4.87 0.20
N ALA A 93 9.17 -5.28 1.41
CA ALA A 93 9.07 -6.66 1.85
C ALA A 93 7.60 -7.11 2.01
N ALA A 94 6.72 -6.23 2.47
CA ALA A 94 5.30 -6.51 2.58
C ALA A 94 4.64 -6.66 1.21
N ALA A 95 4.88 -5.71 0.30
CA ALA A 95 4.34 -5.74 -1.05
C ALA A 95 4.78 -7.00 -1.81
N ALA A 96 6.04 -7.44 -1.67
CA ALA A 96 6.53 -8.66 -2.32
C ALA A 96 5.79 -9.94 -1.87
N ILE A 97 5.39 -10.00 -0.59
CA ILE A 97 4.61 -11.12 -0.04
C ILE A 97 3.14 -11.00 -0.44
N LEU A 98 2.56 -9.79 -0.34
CA LEU A 98 1.16 -9.52 -0.60
C LEU A 98 0.79 -9.57 -2.09
N ALA A 99 1.73 -9.27 -3.00
CA ALA A 99 1.53 -9.40 -4.44
C ALA A 99 1.21 -10.83 -4.87
N GLN A 100 1.53 -11.84 -4.05
CA GLN A 100 1.17 -13.23 -4.29
C GLN A 100 -0.27 -13.56 -3.87
N ALA A 101 -0.95 -12.63 -3.19
CA ALA A 101 -2.32 -12.81 -2.67
C ALA A 101 -3.16 -11.51 -2.70
N PRO A 102 -3.34 -10.86 -3.87
CA PRO A 102 -4.00 -9.56 -3.99
C PRO A 102 -5.50 -9.58 -3.69
N THR A 103 -6.17 -10.74 -3.73
CA THR A 103 -7.64 -10.85 -3.58
C THR A 103 -8.12 -10.98 -2.14
N LEU A 104 -7.24 -10.84 -1.14
CA LEU A 104 -7.58 -11.12 0.26
C LEU A 104 -8.33 -9.98 0.95
N SER A 105 -7.99 -8.72 0.67
CA SER A 105 -8.56 -7.53 1.33
C SER A 105 -8.29 -6.27 0.52
N GLN A 106 -9.18 -5.27 0.65
CA GLN A 106 -8.96 -3.93 0.10
C GLN A 106 -7.70 -3.27 0.66
N THR A 107 -7.34 -3.51 1.92
CA THR A 107 -6.11 -2.99 2.54
C THR A 107 -4.87 -3.63 1.91
N VAL A 108 -4.95 -4.92 1.55
CA VAL A 108 -3.84 -5.64 0.90
C VAL A 108 -3.61 -5.12 -0.52
N ASP A 109 -4.68 -4.97 -1.29
CA ASP A 109 -4.62 -4.38 -2.63
C ASP A 109 -4.07 -2.94 -2.57
N PHE A 110 -4.59 -2.14 -1.62
CA PHE A 110 -4.08 -0.78 -1.38
C PHE A 110 -2.56 -0.77 -1.12
N VAL A 111 -2.03 -1.61 -0.23
CA VAL A 111 -0.58 -1.62 0.08
C VAL A 111 0.27 -1.95 -1.14
N VAL A 112 -0.16 -2.92 -1.95
CA VAL A 112 0.56 -3.30 -3.18
C VAL A 112 0.54 -2.15 -4.19
N GLN A 113 -0.62 -1.52 -4.41
CA GLN A 113 -0.72 -0.38 -5.33
C GLN A 113 0.03 0.85 -4.82
N TYR A 114 -0.06 1.14 -3.52
CA TYR A 114 0.65 2.23 -2.88
C TYR A 114 2.17 2.05 -3.03
N HIS A 115 2.69 0.84 -2.81
CA HIS A 115 4.11 0.54 -3.05
C HIS A 115 4.51 0.76 -4.52
N ASN A 116 3.69 0.32 -5.47
CA ASN A 116 3.97 0.55 -6.90
C ASN A 116 4.01 2.04 -7.24
N VAL A 117 3.12 2.85 -6.66
CA VAL A 117 3.11 4.30 -6.81
C VAL A 117 4.38 4.93 -6.23
N THR A 118 4.78 4.55 -5.02
CA THR A 118 5.99 5.14 -4.38
C THR A 118 7.26 4.81 -5.16
N LEU A 119 7.38 3.60 -5.72
CA LEU A 119 8.49 3.23 -6.60
C LEU A 119 8.55 4.12 -7.86
N VAL A 120 7.42 4.27 -8.55
CA VAL A 120 7.39 5.05 -9.80
C VAL A 120 7.62 6.54 -9.56
N LEU A 121 7.10 7.10 -8.46
CA LEU A 121 7.39 8.48 -8.06
C LEU A 121 8.86 8.69 -7.71
N ARG A 122 9.52 7.71 -7.10
CA ARG A 122 10.96 7.76 -6.84
C ARG A 122 11.76 7.74 -8.14
N ASP A 123 11.42 6.84 -9.06
CA ASP A 123 12.10 6.74 -10.36
C ASP A 123 11.93 8.03 -11.16
N LEU A 124 10.75 8.65 -11.09
CA LEU A 124 10.45 9.95 -11.69
C LEU A 124 11.31 11.07 -11.09
N ALA A 125 11.41 11.16 -9.76
CA ALA A 125 12.24 12.16 -9.09
C ALA A 125 13.73 12.02 -9.47
N HIS A 126 14.22 10.78 -9.56
CA HIS A 126 15.60 10.49 -9.98
C HIS A 126 15.86 10.84 -11.45
N LEU A 127 14.93 10.54 -12.35
CA LEU A 127 15.05 10.93 -13.75
C LEU A 127 15.03 12.45 -13.93
N GLN A 128 14.18 13.15 -13.17
CA GLN A 128 14.12 14.61 -13.17
C GLN A 128 15.41 15.23 -12.64
N SER A 129 16.06 14.66 -11.61
CA SER A 129 17.35 15.18 -11.14
C SER A 129 18.45 15.04 -12.19
N ILE A 130 18.50 13.92 -12.92
CA ILE A 130 19.49 13.70 -13.98
C ILE A 130 19.26 14.67 -15.14
N GLN A 131 18.01 14.87 -15.53
CA GLN A 131 17.64 15.76 -16.65
C GLN A 131 17.93 17.23 -16.36
N ASN A 132 17.92 17.64 -15.09
CA ASN A 132 18.28 19.00 -14.69
C ASN A 132 19.80 19.25 -14.70
N ASP A 133 20.62 18.20 -14.63
CA ASP A 133 22.09 18.28 -14.64
C ASP A 133 22.68 18.23 -16.06
N ASP A 134 22.04 17.51 -16.98
CA ASP A 134 22.44 17.41 -18.39
C ASP A 134 21.70 18.46 -19.24
N GLY A 135 22.34 19.60 -19.52
CA GLY A 135 21.79 20.70 -20.32
C GLY A 135 21.17 20.24 -21.66
N GLU A 136 19.95 20.71 -21.92
CA GLU A 136 19.07 20.31 -23.03
C GLU A 136 19.73 20.42 -24.41
N ASP A 137 20.04 19.28 -25.01
CA ASP A 137 20.16 19.11 -26.47
C ASP A 137 19.61 17.73 -26.83
N THR A 138 18.29 17.58 -26.97
CA THR A 138 17.72 16.41 -27.68
C THR A 138 16.31 16.69 -28.21
N GLN A 139 16.20 16.58 -29.53
CA GLN A 139 15.01 16.81 -30.34
C GLN A 139 13.88 15.79 -30.07
N ASN A 140 12.65 16.27 -29.91
CA ASN A 140 11.35 15.72 -30.33
C ASN A 140 11.00 14.21 -30.14
N LEU A 141 11.75 13.43 -29.35
CA LEU A 141 11.33 12.10 -28.91
C LEU A 141 10.84 12.15 -27.46
N PRO A 142 9.78 11.40 -27.09
CA PRO A 142 9.40 11.26 -25.70
C PRO A 142 10.60 10.72 -24.92
N THR A 143 11.04 11.51 -23.94
CA THR A 143 12.13 11.15 -23.06
C THR A 143 11.69 10.00 -22.17
N LYS A 144 12.65 9.25 -21.60
CA LYS A 144 12.33 8.24 -20.57
C LYS A 144 11.53 8.85 -19.41
N CYS A 145 11.77 10.13 -19.12
CA CYS A 145 11.04 10.90 -18.11
C CYS A 145 9.55 11.03 -18.45
N ASP A 146 9.20 11.31 -19.71
CA ASP A 146 7.80 11.45 -20.14
C ASP A 146 7.02 10.14 -20.00
N VAL A 147 7.66 9.01 -20.31
CA VAL A 147 7.05 7.68 -20.16
C VAL A 147 6.78 7.35 -18.68
N VAL A 148 7.75 7.64 -17.80
CA VAL A 148 7.61 7.41 -16.35
C VAL A 148 6.60 8.38 -15.74
N GLN A 149 6.50 9.61 -16.24
CA GLN A 149 5.46 10.57 -15.84
C GLN A 149 4.06 10.06 -16.17
N LEU A 150 3.86 9.49 -17.37
CA LEU A 150 2.57 8.90 -17.76
C LEU A 150 2.22 7.68 -16.89
N ASP A 151 3.22 6.83 -16.58
CA ASP A 151 3.02 5.67 -15.69
C ASP A 151 2.69 6.12 -14.26
N ALA A 152 3.37 7.16 -13.75
CA ALA A 152 3.11 7.74 -12.43
C ALA A 152 1.68 8.29 -12.34
N ALA A 153 1.26 9.09 -13.33
CA ALA A 153 -0.06 9.67 -13.40
C ALA A 153 -1.15 8.59 -13.43
N ARG A 154 -0.97 7.56 -14.26
CA ARG A 154 -1.91 6.43 -14.34
C ARG A 154 -2.05 5.69 -13.01
N ARG A 155 -0.94 5.30 -12.39
CA ARG A 155 -0.97 4.54 -11.12
C ARG A 155 -1.52 5.36 -9.96
N LEU A 156 -1.21 6.66 -9.90
CA LEU A 156 -1.78 7.56 -8.91
C LEU A 156 -3.30 7.74 -9.10
N ALA A 157 -3.76 7.87 -10.36
CA ALA A 157 -5.19 7.91 -10.64
C ALA A 157 -5.86 6.61 -10.20
N GLU A 158 -5.33 5.45 -10.59
CA GLU A 158 -5.85 4.13 -10.20
C GLU A 158 -5.89 3.94 -8.67
N LEU A 159 -4.85 4.40 -7.96
CA LEU A 159 -4.82 4.37 -6.50
C LEU A 159 -5.98 5.18 -5.89
N CYS A 160 -6.26 6.36 -6.44
CA CYS A 160 -7.31 7.24 -5.92
C CYS A 160 -8.73 6.77 -6.28
N THR A 161 -8.91 6.16 -7.45
CA THR A 161 -10.24 5.80 -7.97
C THR A 161 -10.67 4.38 -7.62
N HIS A 162 -9.72 3.45 -7.47
CA HIS A 162 -10.03 2.03 -7.32
C HIS A 162 -9.61 1.45 -5.97
N CYS A 163 -8.76 2.15 -5.21
CA CYS A 163 -8.35 1.69 -3.88
C CYS A 163 -9.00 2.52 -2.78
N SER A 164 -9.22 1.90 -1.63
CA SER A 164 -9.67 2.59 -0.42
C SER A 164 -8.47 3.26 0.26
N VAL A 165 -8.09 4.44 -0.22
CA VAL A 165 -6.94 5.21 0.33
C VAL A 165 -7.22 5.59 1.79
N PRO A 166 -6.32 5.23 2.73
CA PRO A 166 -6.47 5.59 4.13
C PRO A 166 -6.50 7.11 4.34
N ARG A 167 -7.34 7.56 5.28
CA ARG A 167 -7.59 9.00 5.50
C ARG A 167 -6.34 9.87 5.66
N HIS A 168 -5.35 9.34 6.37
CA HIS A 168 -4.10 10.02 6.71
C HIS A 168 -3.11 10.14 5.53
N LEU A 169 -3.37 9.47 4.41
CA LEU A 169 -2.53 9.53 3.20
C LEU A 169 -3.10 10.41 2.10
N TRP A 170 -4.35 10.87 2.21
CA TRP A 170 -4.95 11.70 1.15
C TRP A 170 -4.13 12.96 0.89
N HIS A 171 -3.68 13.63 1.95
CA HIS A 171 -2.87 14.84 1.81
C HIS A 171 -1.58 14.60 1.00
N SER A 172 -0.80 13.56 1.34
CA SER A 172 0.45 13.24 0.62
C SER A 172 0.19 12.76 -0.81
N THR A 173 -0.85 11.96 -1.00
CA THR A 173 -1.27 11.44 -2.32
C THR A 173 -1.66 12.59 -3.24
N TRP A 174 -2.47 13.52 -2.76
CA TRP A 174 -2.88 14.71 -3.50
C TRP A 174 -1.74 15.67 -3.78
N THR A 175 -0.84 15.88 -2.81
CA THR A 175 0.36 16.70 -3.02
C THR A 175 1.22 16.17 -4.16
N SER A 176 1.25 14.84 -4.33
CA SER A 176 1.97 14.17 -5.41
C SER A 176 1.24 14.25 -6.77
N LEU A 177 -0.08 14.42 -6.78
CA LEU A 177 -0.91 14.61 -7.99
C LEU A 177 -0.77 16.02 -8.59
N VAL A 178 -0.72 17.07 -7.75
CA VAL A 178 -0.65 18.47 -8.19
C VAL A 178 0.43 18.73 -9.26
N PRO A 179 1.71 18.35 -9.08
CA PRO A 179 2.74 18.64 -10.07
C PRO A 179 2.53 17.90 -11.40
N LEU A 180 1.84 16.75 -11.38
CA LEU A 180 1.51 15.99 -12.59
C LEU A 180 0.34 16.63 -13.35
N LEU A 181 -0.66 17.16 -12.64
CA LEU A 181 -1.80 17.86 -13.24
C LEU A 181 -1.36 19.16 -13.94
N GLN A 182 -0.30 19.80 -13.45
CA GLN A 182 0.20 21.06 -14.03
C GLN A 182 1.13 20.87 -15.24
N LYS A 183 1.37 19.62 -15.69
CA LYS A 183 2.25 19.35 -16.84
C LYS A 183 1.60 19.74 -18.17
N SER A 184 2.45 20.20 -19.08
CA SER A 184 2.12 20.46 -20.49
C SER A 184 3.15 19.72 -21.35
N PRO A 185 2.75 18.72 -22.17
CA PRO A 185 1.39 18.23 -22.41
C PRO A 185 0.75 17.53 -21.19
N PRO A 186 -0.60 17.44 -21.15
CA PRO A 186 -1.30 16.77 -20.05
C PRO A 186 -1.00 15.26 -20.04
N VAL A 187 -0.71 14.72 -18.85
CA VAL A 187 -0.38 13.30 -18.64
C VAL A 187 -1.58 12.44 -18.26
N PHE A 188 -2.69 13.06 -17.88
CA PHE A 188 -3.94 12.38 -17.52
C PHE A 188 -4.90 12.34 -18.71
N THR A 189 -5.59 11.21 -18.85
CA THR A 189 -6.73 11.07 -19.76
C THR A 189 -7.99 11.69 -19.17
N SER A 190 -8.96 12.05 -20.00
CA SER A 190 -10.24 12.57 -19.53
C SER A 190 -10.94 11.62 -18.54
N VAL A 191 -10.90 10.30 -18.80
CA VAL A 191 -11.48 9.27 -17.91
C VAL A 191 -10.82 9.31 -16.53
N GLN A 192 -9.49 9.45 -16.47
CA GLN A 192 -8.76 9.57 -15.21
C GLN A 192 -9.09 10.87 -14.48
N LEU A 193 -9.21 12.00 -15.20
CA LEU A 193 -9.58 13.28 -14.61
C LEU A 193 -10.99 13.25 -14.00
N PHE A 194 -11.96 12.65 -14.69
CA PHE A 194 -13.31 12.49 -14.13
C PHE A 194 -13.33 11.56 -12.92
N GLY A 195 -12.62 10.42 -12.96
CA GLY A 195 -12.49 9.55 -11.80
C GLY A 195 -11.84 10.23 -10.60
N LEU A 196 -10.82 11.08 -10.83
CA LEU A 196 -10.19 11.88 -9.77
C LEU A 196 -11.16 12.90 -9.16
N LEU A 197 -12.01 13.52 -9.98
CA LEU A 197 -13.06 14.43 -9.48
C LEU A 197 -14.09 13.70 -8.61
N GLU A 198 -14.53 12.52 -9.04
CA GLU A 198 -15.44 11.68 -8.24
C GLU A 198 -14.80 11.30 -6.90
N ALA A 199 -13.55 10.84 -6.90
CA ALA A 199 -12.82 10.50 -5.67
C ALA A 199 -12.62 11.72 -4.74
N LEU A 200 -12.40 12.91 -5.30
CA LEU A 200 -12.33 14.17 -4.54
C LEU A 200 -13.68 14.50 -3.88
N GLN A 201 -14.77 14.41 -4.63
CA GLN A 201 -16.11 14.69 -4.11
C GLN A 201 -16.51 13.71 -3.00
N ASP A 202 -16.28 12.40 -3.20
CA ASP A 202 -16.54 11.38 -2.19
C ASP A 202 -15.77 11.67 -0.88
N ARG A 203 -14.54 12.16 -1.01
CA ARG A 203 -13.71 12.52 0.14
C ARG A 203 -14.18 13.79 0.83
N GLU A 204 -14.63 14.81 0.09
CA GLU A 204 -15.23 16.02 0.65
C GLU A 204 -16.49 15.69 1.48
N ILE A 205 -17.38 14.85 0.93
CA ILE A 205 -18.57 14.38 1.65
C ILE A 205 -18.16 13.61 2.93
N ALA A 206 -17.12 12.78 2.85
CA ALA A 206 -16.60 12.05 4.01
C ALA A 206 -15.95 12.98 5.06
N LEU A 207 -15.41 14.14 4.68
CA LEU A 207 -14.89 15.16 5.60
C LEU A 207 -16.02 15.88 6.32
N GLU A 208 -17.01 16.37 5.56
CA GLU A 208 -18.16 17.11 6.08
C GLU A 208 -18.94 16.30 7.12
N THR A 209 -19.08 15.00 6.90
CA THR A 209 -19.75 14.08 7.85
C THR A 209 -18.97 13.84 9.14
N THR A 210 -17.67 14.14 9.17
CA THR A 210 -16.79 13.89 10.33
C THR A 210 -16.43 15.13 11.13
N PHE A 211 -16.80 16.33 10.67
CA PHE A 211 -16.48 17.63 11.30
C PHE A 211 -14.98 17.87 11.58
N GLU A 212 -14.09 17.10 10.95
CA GLU A 212 -12.63 17.21 11.05
C GLU A 212 -12.11 17.91 9.79
N THR A 213 -12.24 19.24 9.70
CA THR A 213 -11.63 20.02 8.62
C THR A 213 -10.40 20.77 9.14
N CYS A 214 -9.22 20.42 8.63
CA CYS A 214 -8.02 21.23 8.78
C CYS A 214 -7.95 22.25 7.63
N ASP A 215 -7.73 23.54 7.92
CA ASP A 215 -7.69 24.61 6.90
C ASP A 215 -6.70 24.36 5.75
N HIS A 216 -5.63 23.59 5.99
CA HIS A 216 -4.61 23.26 5.00
C HIS A 216 -5.12 22.30 3.91
N ASP A 217 -6.08 21.42 4.23
CA ASP A 217 -6.64 20.49 3.25
C ASP A 217 -7.62 21.21 2.31
N ASN A 218 -8.30 22.26 2.77
CA ASN A 218 -9.22 23.05 1.95
C ASN A 218 -8.51 23.80 0.81
N ASP A 219 -7.32 24.35 1.05
CA ASP A 219 -6.55 25.04 0.01
C ASP A 219 -6.00 24.05 -1.04
N LEU A 220 -5.53 22.88 -0.59
CA LEU A 220 -5.08 21.80 -1.48
C LEU A 220 -6.23 21.26 -2.35
N LEU A 221 -7.41 21.03 -1.77
CA LEU A 221 -8.62 20.65 -2.50
C LEU A 221 -8.99 21.70 -3.56
N GLY A 222 -8.99 22.98 -3.19
CA GLY A 222 -9.23 24.08 -4.12
C GLY A 222 -8.17 24.18 -5.23
N GLN A 223 -6.92 23.81 -4.95
CA GLN A 223 -5.86 23.72 -5.96
C GLN A 223 -6.09 22.55 -6.93
N LEU A 224 -6.49 21.38 -6.42
CA LEU A 224 -6.78 20.20 -7.25
C LEU A 224 -7.97 20.44 -8.19
N HIS A 225 -9.07 21.00 -7.68
CA HIS A 225 -10.23 21.36 -8.52
C HIS A 225 -9.84 22.28 -9.67
N ARG A 226 -9.03 23.31 -9.37
CA ARG A 226 -8.52 24.23 -10.40
C ARG A 226 -7.58 23.55 -11.39
N ALA A 227 -6.69 22.70 -10.91
CA ALA A 227 -5.74 21.99 -11.76
C ALA A 227 -6.44 21.00 -12.70
N ILE A 228 -7.40 20.22 -12.19
CA ILE A 228 -8.19 19.30 -13.02
C ILE A 228 -9.03 20.07 -14.04
N ALA A 229 -9.69 21.16 -13.63
CA ALA A 229 -10.47 22.00 -14.55
C ALA A 229 -9.63 22.62 -15.66
N ALA A 230 -8.34 22.91 -15.42
CA ALA A 230 -7.43 23.41 -16.44
C ALA A 230 -6.98 22.35 -17.46
N CYS A 231 -7.15 21.05 -17.14
CA CYS A 231 -6.80 19.93 -18.00
C CYS A 231 -7.97 19.39 -18.85
N LEU A 232 -9.21 19.77 -18.52
CA LEU A 232 -10.44 19.39 -19.23
C LEU A 232 -10.75 20.35 -20.38
#